data_AF-A0A424YHC1-F1
#
_entry.id   AF-A0A424YHC1-F1
#
_cell.length_a   1.000
_cell.length_b   1.000
_cell.length_c   1.000
_cell.angle_alpha   90.00
_cell.angle_beta   90.00
_cell.angle_gamma   90.00
#
_symmetry.space_group_name_H-M   'P 1'
#
loop_
_entity.id
_entity.type
_entity.pdbx_description
1 polymer ?
#
loop_
_entity_poly.entity_id
_entity_poly.type
_entity_poly.pdbx_seq_one_letter_code
_entity_poly.pdbx_strand_id
1 'polypeptide(L)' 'MIGRLGSTELLIILGIVLVIFGPSKLPELGKSIGKGIRELKQSTKDLQDSIEIEPEDSEKQET' A
#
# COMPACT_ATOMS: atom_id res chain seq x y z
N MET A 1 -27.72 20.60 -2.76
CA MET A 1 -26.51 21.42 -3.03
C MET A 1 -25.34 20.94 -2.18
N ILE A 2 -24.94 19.68 -2.35
CA ILE A 2 -23.72 19.09 -1.75
C ILE A 2 -23.31 18.04 -2.77
N GLY A 3 -22.35 18.33 -3.64
CA GLY A 3 -22.10 17.38 -4.72
C GLY A 3 -21.22 17.91 -5.83
N ARG A 4 -20.03 18.38 -5.43
CA ARG A 4 -18.83 18.51 -6.26
C ARG A 4 -17.74 19.12 -5.40
N LEU A 5 -17.14 18.30 -4.53
CA LEU A 5 -15.74 18.56 -4.18
C LEU A 5 -14.99 18.36 -5.49
N GLY A 6 -14.83 19.45 -6.25
CA GLY A 6 -14.09 19.44 -7.49
C GLY A 6 -12.61 19.22 -7.19
N SER A 7 -11.85 18.95 -8.24
CA SER A 7 -10.39 18.98 -8.17
C SER A 7 -9.88 20.31 -7.58
N THR A 8 -10.61 21.41 -7.82
CA THR A 8 -10.33 22.74 -7.28
C THR A 8 -10.48 22.82 -5.76
N GLU A 9 -11.62 22.42 -5.18
CA GLU A 9 -11.79 22.42 -3.73
C GLU A 9 -10.76 21.53 -3.03
N LEU A 10 -10.46 20.36 -3.59
CA LEU A 10 -9.46 19.46 -3.05
C LEU A 10 -8.06 20.11 -3.06
N LEU A 11 -7.71 20.82 -4.13
CA LEU A 11 -6.45 21.58 -4.22
C LEU A 11 -6.36 22.70 -3.18
N ILE A 12 -7.46 23.41 -2.90
CA ILE A 12 -7.49 24.47 -1.88
C ILE A 12 -7.28 23.86 -0.49
N ILE A 13 -7.99 22.77 -0.17
CA ILE A 13 -7.83 22.07 1.11
C ILE A 13 -6.40 21.55 1.25
N LEU A 14 -5.86 20.92 0.21
CA LEU A 14 -4.48 20.46 0.17
C LEU A 14 -3.52 21.63 0.41
N GLY A 15 -3.74 22.78 -0.23
CA GLY A 15 -2.95 24.00 -0.02
C GLY A 15 -2.94 24.46 1.43
N ILE A 16 -4.09 24.51 2.10
CA ILE A 16 -4.20 24.90 3.52
C ILE A 16 -3.44 23.91 4.41
N VAL A 17 -3.64 22.61 4.17
CA VAL A 17 -2.91 21.54 4.89
C VAL A 17 -1.40 21.70 4.68
N LEU A 18 -0.96 22.01 3.46
CA LEU A 18 0.44 22.22 3.15
C LEU A 18 1.03 23.47 3.81
N VAL A 19 0.25 24.52 4.05
CA VAL A 19 0.72 25.70 4.80
C VAL A 19 0.92 25.36 6.27
N ILE A 20 0.03 24.57 6.88
CA ILE A 20 0.10 24.19 8.29
C ILE A 20 1.23 23.16 8.53
N PHE A 21 1.28 22.11 7.72
CA PHE A 21 2.19 20.98 7.90
C PHE A 21 3.50 21.12 7.10
N GLY A 22 3.51 21.94 6.05
CA GLY A 22 4.63 22.08 5.11
C GLY A 22 4.58 21.08 3.94
N PRO A 23 4.98 21.48 2.72
CA PRO A 23 5.03 20.60 1.54
C PRO A 23 5.99 19.42 1.69
N SER A 24 7.02 19.55 2.54
CA SER A 24 8.01 18.50 2.78
C SER A 24 7.46 17.33 3.60
N LYS A 25 6.36 17.52 4.36
CA LYS A 25 5.84 16.46 5.25
C LYS A 25 5.01 15.41 4.52
N LEU A 26 4.27 15.78 3.47
CA LEU A 26 3.55 14.80 2.64
C LEU A 26 4.47 13.72 2.02
N PRO A 27 5.60 14.05 1.34
CA PRO A 27 6.49 13.03 0.80
C PRO A 27 7.26 12.27 1.89
N GLU A 28 7.53 12.88 3.03
CA GLU A 28 8.14 12.21 4.18
C GLU A 28 7.22 11.12 4.75
N LEU A 29 5.94 11.45 4.98
CA LEU A 29 4.90 10.51 5.39
C LEU A 29 4.65 9.44 4.31
N GLY A 30 4.63 9.82 3.03
CA GLY A 30 4.49 8.87 1.93
C GLY A 30 5.65 7.87 1.86
N LYS A 31 6.88 8.31 2.14
CA LYS A 31 8.07 7.43 2.20
C LYS A 31 7.99 6.46 3.37
N SER A 32 7.58 6.89 4.56
CA SER A 32 7.48 6.00 5.72
C SER A 32 6.36 4.97 5.55
N ILE A 33 5.17 5.41 5.13
CA ILE A 33 4.03 4.54 4.84
C ILE A 33 4.38 3.58 3.69
N GLY A 34 5.01 4.08 2.62
CA GLY A 34 5.39 3.26 1.47
C GLY A 34 6.40 2.17 1.81
N LYS A 35 7.37 2.46 2.69
CA LYS A 35 8.28 1.44 3.23
C LYS A 35 7.52 0.39 4.02
N GLY A 36 6.64 0.80 4.93
CA GLY A 36 5.81 -0.11 5.71
C GLY A 36 4.94 -1.01 4.83
N ILE A 37 4.23 -0.46 3.84
CA ILE A 37 3.43 -1.24 2.89
C ILE A 37 4.29 -2.23 2.09
N ARG A 38 5.49 -1.83 1.67
CA ARG A 38 6.42 -2.70 0.93
C ARG A 38 6.89 -3.87 1.80
N GLU A 39 7.29 -3.60 3.03
CA GLU A 39 7.69 -4.63 4.00
C GLU A 39 6.54 -5.58 4.32
N LEU A 40 5.35 -5.04 4.61
CA LEU A 40 4.13 -5.83 4.81
C LEU A 40 3.84 -6.74 3.61
N LYS A 41 3.90 -6.20 2.39
CA LYS A 41 3.67 -6.98 1.16
C LYS A 41 4.70 -8.09 0.98
N GLN A 42 5.97 -7.82 1.29
CA GLN A 42 7.04 -8.80 1.19
C GLN A 42 6.84 -9.92 2.21
N SER A 43 6.63 -9.58 3.49
CA SER A 43 6.37 -10.56 4.54
C SER A 43 5.12 -11.40 4.25
N THR A 44 4.03 -10.79 3.79
CA THR A 44 2.82 -11.55 3.40
C THR A 44 3.09 -12.48 2.23
N LYS A 45 3.96 -12.11 1.28
CA LYS A 45 4.36 -12.99 0.18
C LYS A 45 5.21 -14.16 0.69
N ASP A 46 6.22 -13.88 1.51
CA ASP A 46 7.10 -14.92 2.05
C ASP A 46 6.31 -15.93 2.91
N LEU A 47 5.29 -15.47 3.63
CA LEU A 47 4.36 -16.34 4.38
C LEU A 47 3.50 -17.21 3.45
N GLN A 48 2.97 -16.67 2.36
CA GLN A 48 2.22 -17.45 1.37
C GLN A 48 3.11 -18.51 0.72
N ASP A 49 4.31 -18.12 0.27
CA ASP A 49 5.28 -19.02 -0.35
C ASP A 49 5.75 -20.13 0.64
N SER A 50 5.73 -19.86 1.95
CA SER A 50 6.05 -20.85 3.00
C SER A 50 4.89 -21.77 3.38
N ILE A 51 3.65 -21.34 3.16
CA ILE A 51 2.43 -22.13 3.43
C ILE A 51 2.04 -22.99 2.21
N GLU A 52 2.48 -22.61 1.00
CA GLU A 52 2.22 -23.35 -0.25
C GLU A 52 3.21 -24.52 -0.49
N ILE A 53 4.05 -24.86 0.49
CA ILE A 53 4.79 -26.13 0.51
C ILE A 53 3.92 -27.17 1.23
N GLU A 54 2.93 -27.69 0.51
CA GLU A 54 2.35 -29.06 0.60
C GLU A 54 1.00 -29.05 -0.15
N PRO A 55 1.03 -29.27 -1.47
CA PRO A 55 0.38 -30.45 -1.97
C PRO A 55 1.47 -31.45 -2.35
N GLU A 56 1.50 -32.52 -1.57
CA GLU A 56 2.16 -33.78 -1.90
C GLU A 56 1.79 -34.14 -3.35
N ASP A 57 2.78 -34.02 -4.24
CA ASP A 57 2.73 -34.48 -5.63
C ASP A 57 2.77 -36.02 -5.62
N SER A 58 1.70 -36.63 -5.09
CA SER A 58 1.44 -38.06 -5.08
C SER A 58 0.59 -38.42 -6.31
N GLU A 59 1.07 -38.15 -7.52
CA GLU A 59 0.53 -38.79 -8.72
C GLU A 59 1.51 -38.70 -9.91
N LYS A 60 2.62 -39.44 -9.82
CA LYS A 60 3.31 -40.09 -10.95
C LYS A 60 4.54 -40.85 -10.46
N GLN A 61 4.38 -42.15 -10.22
CA GLN A 61 5.36 -43.19 -10.58
C GLN A 61 4.74 -44.60 -10.38
N GLU A 62 4.73 -45.36 -11.48
CA GLU A 62 4.61 -46.82 -11.61
C GLU A 62 3.43 -47.57 -10.95
N THR A 63 2.49 -48.08 -11.76
CA THR A 63 2.43 -49.50 -12.23
C THR A 63 1.31 -49.66 -13.26
#